data_AF-A0A8T3WTA8-F1
#
_entry.id   AF-A0A8T3WTA8-F1
#
_cell.length_a   1.000
_cell.length_b   1.000
_cell.length_c   1.000
_cell.angle_alpha   90.00
_cell.angle_beta   90.00
_cell.angle_gamma   90.00
#
_symmetry.space_group_name_H-M   'P 1'
#
loop_
_entity.id
_entity.type
_entity.pdbx_description
1 polymer ?
#
loop_
_entity_poly.entity_id
_entity_poly.type
_entity_poly.pdbx_seq_one_letter_code
_entity_poly.pdbx_strand_id
1 'polypeptide(L)'
;MLPKLKKKIKGFLLEEEGKISKASSLYLGAALAAASLADVHAQCLPGGGGCACACAGSCSGGGGGSCGCEEAGGGAYCLLNDSLVAIGKSKTKKIQDLEVGESVISFDIISNMVIRTKITKLIKNHVRHYFYLINNTLSITNDHPMLVMRNYSYEWVNVEDLLIGDKIKSLRGFTNIISIVKIMRSENTVYAETESGNFIVKGWDNYYVVKGNYIENEMLEENVLVS
;
A
#
# COMPACT_ATOMS: atom_id res chain seq x y z
N MET A 1 53.08 19.66 -23.34
CA MET A 1 53.03 19.25 -21.93
C MET A 1 51.74 18.50 -21.67
N LEU A 2 51.85 17.33 -21.03
CA LEU A 2 50.84 16.28 -20.91
C LEU A 2 49.64 16.63 -20.00
N PRO A 3 48.50 15.96 -20.23
CA PRO A 3 47.20 16.16 -19.60
C PRO A 3 47.14 15.46 -18.24
N LYS A 4 46.44 16.07 -17.26
CA LYS A 4 46.21 15.47 -15.95
C LYS A 4 44.79 15.75 -15.46
N LEU A 5 43.79 15.06 -16.01
CA LEU A 5 42.49 14.94 -15.34
C LEU A 5 41.73 13.64 -15.67
N LYS A 6 42.45 12.52 -15.85
CA LYS A 6 41.86 11.17 -16.04
C LYS A 6 42.30 10.13 -14.99
N LYS A 7 42.84 10.55 -13.84
CA LYS A 7 43.42 9.62 -12.85
C LYS A 7 42.69 9.51 -11.50
N LYS A 8 41.52 10.13 -11.32
CA LYS A 8 40.80 10.10 -10.03
C LYS A 8 39.49 9.29 -9.99
N ILE A 9 39.13 8.60 -11.08
CA ILE A 9 37.89 7.80 -11.16
C ILE A 9 38.15 6.28 -11.02
N LYS A 10 39.40 5.82 -11.08
CA LYS A 10 39.73 4.38 -10.98
C LYS A 10 40.04 3.86 -9.56
N GLY A 11 39.89 4.69 -8.52
CA GLY A 11 40.21 4.32 -7.13
C GLY A 11 39.01 4.09 -6.21
N PHE A 12 37.77 4.21 -6.71
CA PHE A 12 36.57 4.08 -5.87
C PHE A 12 35.69 2.87 -6.24
N LEU A 13 36.04 2.12 -7.28
CA LEU A 13 35.24 1.01 -7.81
C LEU A 13 35.82 -0.39 -7.48
N LEU A 14 36.71 -0.51 -6.50
CA LEU A 14 37.37 -1.80 -6.19
C LEU A 14 37.54 -2.11 -4.68
N GLU A 15 36.74 -1.52 -3.77
CA GLU A 15 36.88 -1.78 -2.32
C GLU A 15 35.60 -2.24 -1.59
N GLU A 16 34.52 -2.59 -2.31
CA GLU A 16 33.30 -3.17 -1.68
C GLU A 16 33.02 -4.61 -2.14
N GLU A 17 34.01 -5.29 -2.73
CA GLU A 17 33.97 -6.76 -2.88
C GLU A 17 34.82 -7.42 -1.80
N GLY A 18 34.22 -7.68 -0.64
CA GLY A 18 34.88 -8.53 0.35
C GLY A 18 34.44 -8.28 1.78
N LYS A 19 33.25 -8.76 2.16
CA LYS A 19 32.90 -9.27 3.50
C LYS A 19 31.46 -9.78 3.54
N ILE A 20 31.18 -10.83 2.78
CA ILE A 20 30.05 -11.70 3.10
C ILE A 20 30.56 -12.67 4.16
N SER A 21 30.27 -12.34 5.42
CA SER A 21 30.52 -13.24 6.55
C SER A 21 29.70 -14.51 6.37
N LYS A 22 30.41 -15.64 6.35
CA LYS A 22 29.86 -16.99 6.49
C LYS A 22 29.05 -17.11 7.77
N ALA A 23 27.73 -17.04 7.67
CA ALA A 23 26.79 -17.70 8.58
C ALA A 23 25.42 -17.71 7.91
N SER A 24 24.75 -18.86 7.96
CA SER A 24 23.40 -19.15 7.43
C SER A 24 23.26 -19.59 5.96
N SER A 25 24.20 -20.43 5.51
CA SER A 25 23.85 -21.54 4.59
C SER A 25 23.27 -22.70 5.40
N LEU A 26 21.96 -22.88 5.40
CA LEU A 26 21.25 -24.17 5.54
C LEU A 26 19.76 -23.84 5.60
N TYR A 27 19.04 -24.07 4.52
CA TYR A 27 17.66 -24.58 4.44
C TYR A 27 17.24 -24.48 2.97
N LEU A 28 17.90 -25.32 2.16
CA LEU A 28 17.47 -25.65 0.82
C LEU A 28 17.26 -27.17 0.83
N GLY A 29 16.00 -27.62 0.77
CA GLY A 29 15.70 -29.05 0.60
C GLY A 29 14.30 -29.47 1.03
N ALA A 30 13.54 -29.95 0.03
CA ALA A 30 12.28 -30.71 0.09
C ALA A 30 11.00 -29.91 0.47
N ALA A 31 9.88 -29.99 -0.23
CA ALA A 31 9.36 -31.14 -0.99
C ALA A 31 8.56 -30.72 -2.25
N LEU A 32 8.83 -31.44 -3.34
CA LEU A 32 7.88 -31.70 -4.42
C LEU A 32 6.98 -32.88 -3.98
N ALA A 33 5.65 -32.76 -4.12
CA ALA A 33 4.80 -33.78 -4.77
C ALA A 33 3.30 -33.44 -4.67
N ALA A 34 2.71 -33.31 -5.87
CA ALA A 34 1.34 -33.52 -6.34
C ALA A 34 0.19 -33.92 -5.39
N ALA A 35 -0.97 -33.26 -5.59
CA ALA A 35 -2.32 -33.85 -5.67
C ALA A 35 -3.28 -32.75 -6.18
N SER A 36 -3.67 -32.77 -7.46
CA SER A 36 -4.94 -33.29 -8.00
C SER A 36 -6.18 -32.42 -7.73
N LEU A 37 -6.72 -31.90 -8.83
CA LEU A 37 -8.08 -31.44 -9.13
C LEU A 37 -9.14 -31.53 -8.02
N ALA A 38 -9.77 -30.39 -7.75
CA ALA A 38 -11.17 -30.33 -7.35
C ALA A 38 -11.81 -29.10 -7.98
N ASP A 39 -12.47 -29.31 -9.13
CA ASP A 39 -13.53 -28.44 -9.62
C ASP A 39 -14.61 -28.35 -8.54
N VAL A 40 -14.71 -27.21 -7.87
CA VAL A 40 -15.90 -26.91 -7.06
C VAL A 40 -16.89 -26.20 -7.97
N HIS A 41 -17.58 -27.01 -8.77
CA HIS A 41 -18.85 -26.62 -9.35
C HIS A 41 -19.81 -26.39 -8.18
N ALA A 42 -20.13 -25.13 -7.90
CA ALA A 42 -21.14 -24.75 -6.93
C ALA A 42 -22.50 -25.25 -7.44
N GLN A 43 -22.89 -26.44 -7.00
CA GLN A 43 -24.22 -26.98 -7.20
C GLN A 43 -25.13 -26.32 -6.17
N CYS A 44 -25.93 -25.34 -6.64
CA CYS A 44 -27.11 -24.89 -5.92
C CYS A 44 -28.12 -26.05 -5.87
N LEU A 45 -28.22 -26.71 -4.73
CA LEU A 45 -29.35 -27.60 -4.42
C LEU A 45 -30.48 -26.76 -3.77
N PRO A 46 -31.73 -26.89 -4.25
CA PRO A 46 -32.86 -26.22 -3.66
C PRO A 46 -33.36 -27.05 -2.48
N GLY A 47 -33.14 -26.58 -1.25
CA GLY A 47 -33.83 -27.15 -0.09
C GLY A 47 -33.07 -27.06 1.22
N GLY A 48 -33.44 -26.06 2.02
CA GLY A 48 -33.57 -26.16 3.49
C GLY A 48 -32.29 -26.37 4.31
N GLY A 49 -31.83 -25.32 4.98
CA GLY A 49 -30.84 -25.49 6.06
C GLY A 49 -30.15 -24.20 6.53
N GLY A 50 -30.94 -23.24 7.02
CA GLY A 50 -30.58 -22.10 7.88
C GLY A 50 -29.13 -21.61 7.91
N CYS A 51 -28.84 -20.52 7.18
CA CYS A 51 -27.79 -19.59 7.56
C CYS A 51 -28.32 -18.71 8.71
N ALA A 52 -27.75 -18.89 9.90
CA ALA A 52 -28.04 -18.05 11.06
C ALA A 52 -27.42 -16.65 10.88
N CYS A 53 -28.15 -15.76 10.22
CA CYS A 53 -27.91 -14.32 10.35
C CYS A 53 -28.43 -13.88 11.72
N ALA A 54 -27.52 -13.55 12.63
CA ALA A 54 -27.83 -12.91 13.90
C ALA A 54 -28.24 -11.44 13.65
N CYS A 55 -29.44 -11.23 13.12
CA CYS A 55 -30.09 -9.93 13.06
C CYS A 55 -30.99 -9.81 14.29
N ALA A 56 -30.47 -9.23 15.36
CA ALA A 56 -31.28 -8.80 16.49
C ALA A 56 -32.05 -7.51 16.10
N GLY A 57 -33.23 -7.67 15.51
CA GLY A 57 -34.14 -6.56 15.20
C GLY A 57 -35.28 -7.01 14.28
N SER A 58 -36.51 -7.01 14.80
CA SER A 58 -37.74 -7.50 14.15
C SER A 58 -37.93 -7.04 12.70
N CYS A 59 -38.08 -8.00 11.79
CA CYS A 59 -38.65 -7.78 10.46
C CYS A 59 -40.04 -8.43 10.39
N SER A 60 -41.08 -7.62 10.63
CA SER A 60 -42.46 -8.00 10.36
C SER A 60 -42.83 -7.59 8.93
N GLY A 61 -43.08 -8.60 8.11
CA GLY A 61 -44.16 -8.59 7.12
C GLY A 61 -43.96 -7.80 5.83
N GLY A 62 -43.77 -8.55 4.73
CA GLY A 62 -44.44 -8.26 3.46
C GLY A 62 -43.77 -7.24 2.54
N GLY A 63 -43.18 -7.74 1.45
CA GLY A 63 -42.73 -6.93 0.32
C GLY A 63 -41.29 -7.29 -0.05
N GLY A 64 -41.06 -7.69 -1.30
CA GLY A 64 -39.75 -8.05 -1.82
C GLY A 64 -38.75 -6.92 -1.65
N GLY A 65 -38.01 -6.95 -0.55
CA GLY A 65 -36.86 -6.11 -0.28
C GLY A 65 -35.67 -7.03 -0.14
N SER A 66 -34.71 -6.89 -1.05
CA SER A 66 -33.38 -7.47 -0.90
C SER A 66 -32.88 -7.18 0.51
N CYS A 67 -32.58 -8.22 1.28
CA CYS A 67 -31.79 -8.08 2.50
C CYS A 67 -30.39 -7.68 2.07
N GLY A 68 -30.20 -6.37 1.89
CA GLY A 68 -28.90 -5.77 1.68
C GLY A 68 -28.07 -5.97 2.94
N CYS A 69 -27.31 -7.06 3.00
CA CYS A 69 -25.97 -6.95 3.54
C CYS A 69 -25.24 -6.00 2.60
N GLU A 70 -25.34 -4.70 2.88
CA GLU A 70 -24.41 -3.73 2.32
C GLU A 70 -23.04 -4.13 2.85
N GLU A 71 -22.35 -5.01 2.12
CA GLU A 71 -20.92 -4.90 1.98
C GLU A 71 -20.72 -3.45 1.55
N ALA A 72 -20.36 -2.60 2.51
CA ALA A 72 -19.92 -1.25 2.26
C ALA A 72 -18.61 -1.30 1.47
N GLY A 73 -18.70 -1.71 0.21
CA GLY A 73 -17.65 -1.69 -0.81
C GLY A 73 -17.44 -0.28 -1.32
N GLY A 74 -17.46 0.71 -0.41
CA GLY A 74 -16.90 2.01 -0.70
C GLY A 74 -15.39 1.83 -0.75
N GLY A 75 -14.78 2.04 -1.92
CA GLY A 75 -13.35 1.94 -2.19
C GLY A 75 -12.53 2.95 -1.39
N ALA A 76 -12.52 2.81 -0.07
CA ALA A 76 -11.76 3.62 0.85
C ALA A 76 -10.34 3.07 0.91
N TYR A 77 -9.37 3.87 0.47
CA TYR A 77 -7.94 3.57 0.57
C TYR A 77 -7.53 3.51 2.05
N CYS A 78 -7.41 2.30 2.59
CA CYS A 78 -7.17 2.09 4.02
C CYS A 78 -5.74 1.60 4.28
N LEU A 79 -5.22 1.88 5.47
CA LEU A 79 -3.95 1.35 5.96
C LEU A 79 -4.18 0.60 7.28
N LEU A 80 -3.32 -0.37 7.60
CA LEU A 80 -3.44 -1.07 8.88
C LEU A 80 -3.21 -0.10 10.05
N ASN A 81 -3.90 -0.31 11.17
CA ASN A 81 -3.82 0.53 12.36
C ASN A 81 -2.38 0.78 12.87
N ASP A 82 -1.50 -0.21 12.72
CA ASP A 82 -0.10 -0.16 13.14
C ASP A 82 0.83 0.53 12.13
N SER A 83 0.31 0.89 10.96
CA SER A 83 1.07 1.59 9.90
C SER A 83 1.61 2.92 10.42
N LEU A 84 2.88 3.17 10.15
CA LEU A 84 3.57 4.38 10.60
C LEU A 84 3.52 5.45 9.50
N VAL A 85 3.00 6.63 9.83
CA VAL A 85 2.97 7.79 8.94
C VAL A 85 4.10 8.75 9.30
N ALA A 86 4.77 9.31 8.29
CA ALA A 86 5.81 10.30 8.47
C ALA A 86 5.22 11.67 8.80
N ILE A 87 5.63 12.26 9.93
CA ILE A 87 5.19 13.60 10.40
C ILE A 87 6.31 14.64 10.24
N GLY A 88 7.56 14.18 10.22
CA GLY A 88 8.73 15.03 10.06
C GLY A 88 9.94 14.24 9.58
N LYS A 89 11.09 14.92 9.44
CA LYS A 89 12.34 14.36 8.91
C LYS A 89 12.79 13.03 9.55
N SER A 90 12.40 12.77 10.81
CA SER A 90 12.75 11.52 11.51
C SER A 90 11.67 11.09 12.51
N LYS A 91 10.48 11.72 12.47
CA LYS A 91 9.38 11.43 13.39
C LYS A 91 8.28 10.71 12.64
N THR A 92 7.88 9.58 13.18
CA THR A 92 6.74 8.79 12.70
C THR A 92 5.75 8.57 13.82
N LYS A 93 4.48 8.45 13.47
CA LYS A 93 3.38 8.18 14.38
C LYS A 93 2.50 7.11 13.76
N LYS A 94 1.83 6.29 14.57
CA LYS A 94 0.87 5.32 14.03
C LYS A 94 -0.33 6.05 13.46
N ILE A 95 -0.90 5.53 12.37
CA ILE A 95 -2.05 6.15 11.73
C ILE A 95 -3.28 6.22 12.63
N GLN A 96 -3.47 5.23 13.50
CA GLN A 96 -4.55 5.22 14.49
C GLN A 96 -4.46 6.35 15.52
N ASP A 97 -3.26 6.88 15.78
CA ASP A 97 -3.01 7.93 16.77
C ASP A 97 -3.05 9.34 16.15
N LEU A 98 -3.22 9.44 14.82
CA LEU A 98 -3.36 10.71 14.13
C LEU A 98 -4.71 11.36 14.41
N GLU A 99 -4.73 12.68 14.31
CA GLU A 99 -5.93 13.51 14.45
C GLU A 99 -6.13 14.38 13.21
N VAL A 100 -7.38 14.77 12.97
CA VAL A 100 -7.73 15.70 11.89
C VAL A 100 -7.09 17.06 12.18
N GLY A 101 -6.49 17.67 11.16
CA GLY A 101 -5.72 18.91 11.26
C GLY A 101 -4.23 18.71 11.58
N GLU A 102 -3.79 17.50 11.94
CA GLU A 102 -2.38 17.19 12.15
C GLU A 102 -1.60 17.27 10.83
N SER A 103 -0.37 17.80 10.88
CA SER A 103 0.48 17.94 9.69
C SER A 103 1.32 16.68 9.47
N VAL A 104 1.22 16.08 8.30
CA VAL A 104 2.01 14.92 7.87
C VAL A 104 2.88 15.27 6.67
N ILE A 105 3.78 14.36 6.33
CA ILE A 105 4.66 14.48 5.18
C ILE A 105 4.01 13.84 3.96
N SER A 106 4.07 14.58 2.85
CA SER A 106 3.55 14.20 1.55
C SER A 106 4.62 14.44 0.49
N PHE A 107 4.36 13.99 -0.73
CA PHE A 107 5.25 14.10 -1.87
C PHE A 107 4.54 14.83 -3.00
N ASP A 108 5.14 15.93 -3.45
CA ASP A 108 4.69 16.65 -4.65
C ASP A 108 5.36 16.01 -5.88
N ILE A 109 4.53 15.42 -6.73
CA ILE A 109 4.96 14.70 -7.92
C ILE A 109 5.53 15.67 -8.98
N ILE A 110 4.97 16.88 -9.09
CA ILE A 110 5.35 17.87 -10.11
C ILE A 110 6.70 18.46 -9.76
N SER A 111 6.88 18.93 -8.52
CA SER A 111 8.15 19.49 -8.08
C SER A 111 9.19 18.45 -7.66
N ASN A 112 8.77 17.17 -7.54
CA ASN A 112 9.58 16.06 -7.04
C ASN A 112 10.19 16.39 -5.65
N MET A 113 9.45 17.13 -4.82
CA MET A 113 9.86 17.56 -3.48
C MET A 113 8.96 16.99 -2.38
N VAL A 114 9.54 16.89 -1.19
CA VAL A 114 8.81 16.52 0.02
C VAL A 114 8.12 17.76 0.58
N ILE A 115 6.80 17.69 0.72
CA ILE A 115 5.97 18.78 1.24
C ILE A 115 5.30 18.37 2.55
N ARG A 116 4.74 19.36 3.26
CA ARG A 116 3.85 19.12 4.40
C ARG A 116 2.41 19.30 3.96
N THR A 117 1.55 18.44 4.47
CA THR A 117 0.12 18.46 4.20
C THR A 117 -0.64 18.23 5.50
N LYS A 118 -1.90 18.65 5.57
CA LYS A 118 -2.73 18.38 6.74
C LYS A 118 -3.70 17.25 6.47
N ILE A 119 -4.05 16.54 7.52
CA ILE A 119 -5.12 15.54 7.48
C ILE A 119 -6.46 16.25 7.50
N THR A 120 -7.29 16.01 6.49
CA THR A 120 -8.64 16.58 6.36
C THR A 120 -9.70 15.64 6.92
N LYS A 121 -9.48 14.33 6.82
CA LYS A 121 -10.44 13.31 7.25
C LYS A 121 -9.72 12.07 7.77
N LEU A 122 -10.26 11.49 8.85
CA LEU A 122 -9.83 10.20 9.38
C LEU A 122 -11.07 9.37 9.69
N ILE A 123 -11.08 8.13 9.22
CA ILE A 123 -12.09 7.15 9.61
C ILE A 123 -11.37 5.91 10.13
N LYS A 124 -11.64 5.56 11.38
CA LYS A 124 -10.93 4.51 12.13
C LYS A 124 -11.86 3.30 12.33
N ASN A 125 -11.27 2.16 12.68
CA ASN A 125 -11.97 0.92 13.05
C ASN A 125 -12.72 0.26 11.88
N HIS A 126 -12.15 0.32 10.67
CA HIS A 126 -12.63 -0.48 9.54
C HIS A 126 -11.93 -1.84 9.54
N VAL A 127 -12.68 -2.93 9.62
CA VAL A 127 -12.10 -4.28 9.57
C VAL A 127 -11.91 -4.70 8.11
N ARG A 128 -10.72 -5.18 7.76
CA ARG A 128 -10.44 -5.86 6.49
C ARG A 128 -9.98 -7.28 6.77
N HIS A 129 -10.46 -8.25 5.99
CA HIS A 129 -10.20 -9.69 6.21
C HIS A 129 -8.86 -10.19 5.67
N TYR A 130 -8.17 -9.37 4.87
CA TYR A 130 -6.86 -9.67 4.35
C TYR A 130 -6.10 -8.39 4.02
N PHE A 131 -4.79 -8.51 3.91
CA PHE A 131 -3.89 -7.45 3.46
C PHE A 131 -2.70 -8.05 2.71
N TYR A 132 -1.88 -7.20 2.12
CA TYR A 132 -0.68 -7.57 1.39
C TYR A 132 0.57 -7.10 2.13
N LEU A 133 1.58 -7.96 2.14
CA LEU A 133 2.91 -7.67 2.65
C LEU A 133 3.88 -7.54 1.47
N ILE A 134 4.34 -6.32 1.21
CA ILE A 134 5.28 -5.98 0.15
C ILE A 134 6.69 -5.99 0.73
N ASN A 135 7.61 -6.68 0.04
CA ASN A 135 9.04 -6.80 0.39
C ASN A 135 9.32 -7.23 1.84
N ASN A 136 8.36 -7.88 2.52
CA ASN A 136 8.43 -8.16 3.96
C ASN A 136 8.56 -6.92 4.86
N THR A 137 8.27 -5.71 4.35
CA THR A 137 8.50 -4.44 5.06
C THR A 137 7.26 -3.57 5.20
N LEU A 138 6.31 -3.63 4.26
CA LEU A 138 5.11 -2.80 4.24
C LEU A 138 3.85 -3.66 4.18
N SER A 139 2.99 -3.50 5.18
CA SER A 139 1.63 -4.06 5.20
C SER A 139 0.63 -3.03 4.70
N ILE A 140 -0.20 -3.38 3.74
CA ILE A 140 -1.16 -2.45 3.10
C ILE A 140 -2.38 -3.20 2.54
N THR A 141 -3.55 -2.54 2.44
CA THR A 141 -4.75 -3.16 1.86
C THR A 141 -4.63 -3.31 0.34
N ASN A 142 -5.45 -4.17 -0.25
CA ASN A 142 -5.37 -4.53 -1.66
C ASN A 142 -5.75 -3.38 -2.60
N ASP A 143 -6.72 -2.58 -2.18
CA ASP A 143 -7.32 -1.49 -2.92
C ASP A 143 -6.61 -0.15 -2.73
N HIS A 144 -5.47 -0.13 -2.02
CA HIS A 144 -4.75 1.11 -1.72
C HIS A 144 -3.73 1.43 -2.82
N PRO A 145 -3.85 2.56 -3.55
CA PRO A 145 -2.91 2.89 -4.61
C PRO A 145 -1.56 3.35 -4.07
N MET A 146 -0.49 2.83 -4.66
CA MET A 146 0.89 3.23 -4.41
C MET A 146 1.48 3.94 -5.63
N LEU A 147 2.37 4.91 -5.39
CA LEU A 147 3.03 5.62 -6.48
C LEU A 147 4.18 4.76 -7.02
N VAL A 148 4.07 4.32 -8.27
CA VAL A 148 5.06 3.49 -8.97
C VAL A 148 5.63 4.26 -10.15
N MET A 149 6.88 3.99 -10.50
CA MET A 149 7.49 4.45 -11.75
C MET A 149 7.53 3.31 -12.77
N ARG A 150 6.79 3.46 -13.87
CA ARG A 150 6.82 2.58 -15.04
C ARG A 150 7.09 3.44 -16.27
N ASN A 151 7.91 2.95 -17.20
CA ASN A 151 8.19 3.66 -18.47
C ASN A 151 8.57 5.16 -18.33
N TYR A 152 9.29 5.51 -17.25
CA TYR A 152 9.69 6.90 -16.92
C TYR A 152 8.54 7.85 -16.55
N SER A 153 7.32 7.35 -16.35
CA SER A 153 6.17 8.07 -15.80
C SER A 153 5.80 7.57 -14.41
N TYR A 154 5.18 8.44 -13.63
CA TYR A 154 4.58 8.07 -12.34
C TYR A 154 3.15 7.59 -12.55
N GLU A 155 2.80 6.47 -11.93
CA GLU A 155 1.48 5.86 -12.01
C GLU A 155 1.00 5.47 -10.61
N TRP A 156 -0.28 5.68 -10.34
CA TRP A 156 -0.94 5.15 -9.15
C TRP A 156 -1.45 3.75 -9.45
N VAL A 157 -0.89 2.75 -8.77
CA VAL A 157 -1.22 1.34 -9.01
C VAL A 157 -1.74 0.74 -7.70
N ASN A 158 -2.90 0.08 -7.77
CA ASN A 158 -3.43 -0.66 -6.62
C ASN A 158 -2.48 -1.77 -6.22
N VAL A 159 -2.45 -2.10 -4.93
CA VAL A 159 -1.54 -3.13 -4.41
C VAL A 159 -1.77 -4.49 -5.05
N GLU A 160 -3.02 -4.82 -5.38
CA GLU A 160 -3.36 -6.07 -6.07
C GLU A 160 -2.87 -6.14 -7.53
N ASP A 161 -2.62 -4.99 -8.16
CA ASP A 161 -2.14 -4.85 -9.54
C ASP A 161 -0.62 -4.61 -9.63
N LEU A 162 0.07 -4.63 -8.49
CA LEU A 162 1.53 -4.51 -8.44
C LEU A 162 2.19 -5.78 -8.96
N LEU A 163 3.28 -5.59 -9.70
CA LEU A 163 4.07 -6.67 -10.28
C LEU A 163 5.45 -6.73 -9.62
N ILE A 164 5.99 -7.94 -9.49
CA ILE A 164 7.38 -8.11 -9.09
C ILE A 164 8.28 -7.42 -10.13
N GLY A 165 9.20 -6.58 -9.65
CA GLY A 165 10.06 -5.74 -10.48
C GLY A 165 9.61 -4.29 -10.62
N ASP A 166 8.38 -3.94 -10.22
CA ASP A 166 7.92 -2.54 -10.20
C ASP A 166 8.78 -1.68 -9.26
N LYS A 167 8.89 -0.39 -9.59
CA LYS A 167 9.66 0.60 -8.84
C LYS A 167 8.75 1.51 -8.03
N ILE A 168 8.56 1.21 -6.76
CA ILE A 168 7.75 2.05 -5.86
C ILE A 168 8.55 3.31 -5.49
N LYS A 169 7.90 4.47 -5.52
CA LYS A 169 8.51 5.73 -5.09
C LYS A 169 8.73 5.74 -3.58
N SER A 170 9.96 6.10 -3.20
CA SER A 170 10.40 6.27 -1.82
C SER A 170 11.02 7.65 -1.60
N LEU A 171 11.10 8.10 -0.34
CA LEU A 171 11.86 9.30 0.04
C LEU A 171 13.34 9.25 -0.37
N ARG A 172 13.91 8.04 -0.50
CA ARG A 172 15.31 7.81 -0.87
C ARG A 172 15.51 7.50 -2.36
N GLY A 173 14.47 7.62 -3.18
CA GLY A 173 14.51 7.26 -4.59
C GLY A 173 13.43 6.22 -4.91
N PHE A 174 13.83 5.01 -5.29
CA PHE A 174 12.91 3.94 -5.67
C PHE A 174 13.25 2.64 -4.94
N THR A 175 12.22 1.88 -4.62
CA THR A 175 12.32 0.54 -4.05
C THR A 175 11.72 -0.45 -5.04
N ASN A 176 12.51 -1.42 -5.49
CA ASN A 176 12.02 -2.48 -6.36
C ASN A 176 11.16 -3.46 -5.56
N ILE A 177 10.05 -3.92 -6.14
CA ILE A 177 9.27 -5.01 -5.58
C ILE A 177 9.98 -6.33 -5.83
N ILE A 178 10.32 -7.05 -4.77
CA ILE A 178 10.94 -8.39 -4.80
C ILE A 178 9.98 -9.48 -4.34
N SER A 179 8.97 -9.14 -3.53
CA SER A 179 7.98 -10.09 -3.03
C SER A 179 6.66 -9.41 -2.70
N ILE A 180 5.56 -10.08 -3.01
CA ILE A 180 4.21 -9.68 -2.64
C ILE A 180 3.55 -10.92 -2.03
N VAL A 181 3.10 -10.82 -0.77
CA VAL A 181 2.45 -11.94 -0.07
C VAL A 181 1.08 -11.50 0.43
N LYS A 182 0.02 -12.23 0.04
CA LYS A 182 -1.33 -12.03 0.57
C LYS A 182 -1.46 -12.74 1.92
N ILE A 183 -1.91 -12.02 2.95
CA ILE A 183 -2.11 -12.54 4.30
C ILE A 183 -3.60 -12.50 4.62
N MET A 184 -4.20 -13.68 4.83
CA MET A 184 -5.60 -13.84 5.20
C MET A 184 -5.77 -13.69 6.71
N ARG A 185 -5.82 -12.45 7.19
CA ARG A 185 -6.01 -12.12 8.61
C ARG A 185 -6.86 -10.86 8.74
N SER A 186 -7.84 -10.92 9.63
CA SER A 186 -8.66 -9.76 9.97
C SER A 186 -7.86 -8.76 10.80
N GLU A 187 -7.77 -7.53 10.30
CA GLU A 187 -7.08 -6.43 10.97
C GLU A 187 -7.92 -5.15 10.91
N ASN A 188 -7.75 -4.30 11.92
CA ASN A 188 -8.32 -2.97 11.90
C ASN A 188 -7.49 -2.05 11.00
N THR A 189 -8.20 -1.22 10.26
CA THR A 189 -7.65 -0.29 9.29
C THR A 189 -8.18 1.12 9.52
N VAL A 190 -7.40 2.08 9.04
CA VAL A 190 -7.67 3.51 9.10
C VAL A 190 -7.64 4.07 7.68
N TYR A 191 -8.69 4.80 7.34
CA TYR A 191 -8.74 5.67 6.19
C TYR A 191 -8.22 7.06 6.60
N ALA A 192 -7.32 7.63 5.80
CA ALA A 192 -6.78 8.97 6.01
C ALA A 192 -6.80 9.77 4.71
N GLU A 193 -7.31 11.00 4.80
CA GLU A 193 -7.36 11.96 3.70
C GLU A 193 -6.46 13.16 3.99
N THR A 194 -5.75 13.66 2.98
CA THR A 194 -4.85 14.82 3.08
C THR A 194 -5.14 15.88 2.04
N GLU A 195 -4.83 17.14 2.35
CA GLU A 195 -5.01 18.29 1.45
C GLU A 195 -4.26 18.15 0.12
N SER A 196 -3.17 17.38 0.10
CA SER A 196 -2.32 17.14 -1.08
C SER A 196 -2.68 15.84 -1.82
N GLY A 197 -3.65 15.08 -1.31
CA GLY A 197 -4.11 13.82 -1.90
C GLY A 197 -3.12 12.65 -1.82
N ASN A 198 -2.02 12.78 -1.09
CA ASN A 198 -1.10 11.69 -0.80
C ASN A 198 -0.37 11.92 0.52
N PHE A 199 0.25 10.89 1.06
CA PHE A 199 1.14 10.99 2.21
C PHE A 199 2.15 9.85 2.23
N ILE A 200 3.10 9.93 3.16
CA ILE A 200 4.22 9.01 3.23
C ILE A 200 4.07 8.07 4.42
N VAL A 201 4.09 6.77 4.13
CA VAL A 201 4.08 5.68 5.11
C VAL A 201 5.49 5.13 5.25
N LYS A 202 5.88 4.76 6.47
CA LYS A 202 7.14 4.12 6.80
C LYS A 202 6.93 2.61 6.91
N GLY A 203 7.63 1.86 6.07
CA GLY A 203 7.86 0.44 6.31
C GLY A 203 9.08 0.23 7.20
N TRP A 204 9.53 -1.02 7.35
CA TRP A 204 10.67 -1.34 8.22
C TRP A 204 11.94 -0.54 7.85
N ASP A 205 12.32 -0.53 6.57
CA ASP A 205 13.59 -0.01 6.08
C ASP A 205 13.45 1.26 5.21
N ASN A 206 12.29 1.46 4.61
CA ASN A 206 12.02 2.48 3.60
C ASN A 206 10.72 3.25 3.87
N TYR A 207 10.54 4.31 3.08
CA TYR A 207 9.32 5.10 3.06
C TYR A 207 8.61 4.90 1.72
N TYR A 208 7.29 4.96 1.72
CA TYR A 208 6.47 4.68 0.55
C TYR A 208 5.43 5.79 0.40
N VAL A 209 5.26 6.27 -0.83
CA VAL A 209 4.24 7.27 -1.15
C VAL A 209 2.94 6.54 -1.48
N VAL A 210 1.89 6.85 -0.71
CA VAL A 210 0.58 6.22 -0.84
C VAL A 210 -0.50 7.28 -1.06
N LYS A 211 -1.59 6.89 -1.72
CA LYS A 211 -2.67 7.81 -2.04
C LYS A 211 -3.48 8.15 -0.79
N GLY A 212 -3.86 9.42 -0.67
CA GLY A 212 -4.50 9.99 0.51
C GLY A 212 -5.70 10.85 0.15
N ASN A 213 -6.37 10.58 -0.96
CA ASN A 213 -7.63 11.20 -1.32
C ASN A 213 -8.64 10.13 -1.75
N TYR A 214 -9.91 10.35 -1.44
CA TYR A 214 -10.98 9.74 -2.23
C TYR A 214 -11.00 10.45 -3.58
N ILE A 215 -11.15 9.70 -4.68
CA ILE A 215 -11.27 10.30 -6.00
C ILE A 215 -12.61 11.03 -6.06
N GLU A 216 -12.58 12.34 -5.86
CA GLU A 216 -13.45 13.27 -6.59
C GLU A 216 -12.62 14.53 -6.88
N ASN A 217 -12.43 14.76 -8.19
CA ASN A 217 -11.66 15.84 -8.81
C ASN A 217 -10.14 15.68 -8.87
N GLU A 218 -9.73 14.91 -9.88
CA GLU A 218 -8.64 15.29 -10.76
C GLU A 218 -8.94 16.69 -11.36
N MET A 219 -8.66 17.75 -10.61
CA MET A 219 -8.66 19.14 -11.10
C MET A 219 -7.48 19.89 -10.51
N LEU A 220 -6.27 19.61 -11.00
CA LEU A 220 -5.15 20.56 -10.99
C LEU A 220 -4.25 20.37 -12.23
N GLU A 221 -4.83 20.01 -13.37
CA GLU A 221 -4.18 20.22 -14.67
C GLU A 221 -5.09 21.14 -15.50
N GLU A 222 -4.48 22.12 -16.18
CA GLU A 222 -5.09 23.27 -16.88
C GLU A 222 -5.49 24.48 -16.03
N ASN A 223 -4.52 25.18 -15.42
CA ASN A 223 -4.61 26.66 -15.28
C ASN A 223 -3.26 27.35 -15.09
N VAL A 224 -2.20 26.83 -15.72
CA VAL A 224 -0.93 27.56 -15.86
C VAL A 224 -0.45 27.36 -17.28
N LEU A 225 -1.04 28.07 -18.25
CA LEU A 225 -0.42 28.39 -19.54
C LEU A 225 -1.30 29.34 -20.40
N VAL A 226 -1.94 30.38 -19.84
CA VAL A 226 -2.27 31.58 -20.63
C VAL A 226 -2.30 32.82 -19.72
N SER A 227 -1.23 33.60 -19.76
CA SER A 227 -1.24 35.04 -19.47
C SER A 227 -0.19 35.72 -20.32
#